data_AF-Q1AAP9-F1
#
_entry.id   AF-Q1AAP9-F1
#
_cell.length_a   1.000
_cell.length_b   1.000
_cell.length_c   1.000
_cell.angle_alpha   90.00
_cell.angle_beta   90.00
_cell.angle_gamma   90.00
#
_symmetry.space_group_name_H-M   'P 1'
#
loop_
_entity.id
_entity.type
_entity.pdbx_description
1 polymer ?
#
loop_
_entity_poly.entity_id
_entity_poly.type
_entity_poly.pdbx_seq_one_letter_code
_entity_poly.pdbx_strand_id
1 'polypeptide(L)'
;MWLSSLLAVPLIGTIIVSSIDSYKKSTEVYTKTIALIASVINLIISLVMFILFNNSTNQFQFVQEHYNVQLFDIYLGVDGISVYFVLLTT
;
A
#
# COMPACT_ATOMS: atom_id res chain seq x y z
N MET A 1 -8.61 0.58 -7.90
CA MET A 1 -8.61 0.72 -6.42
C MET A 1 -7.48 -0.07 -5.74
N TRP A 2 -6.99 -1.19 -6.29
CA TRP A 2 -5.88 -1.97 -5.70
C TRP A 2 -4.65 -1.12 -5.33
N LEU A 3 -4.21 -0.24 -6.24
CA LEU A 3 -3.08 0.67 -5.98
C LEU A 3 -3.33 1.65 -4.84
N SER A 4 -4.53 2.22 -4.74
CA SER A 4 -4.90 3.10 -3.64
C SER A 4 -4.90 2.35 -2.30
N SER A 5 -5.22 1.06 -2.28
CA SER A 5 -5.16 0.25 -1.05
C SER A 5 -3.73 0.08 -0.53
N LEU A 6 -2.74 -0.08 -1.40
CA LEU A 6 -1.31 -0.17 -1.03
C LEU A 6 -0.81 1.13 -0.38
N LEU A 7 -1.41 2.27 -0.72
CA LEU A 7 -1.12 3.56 -0.10
C LEU A 7 -1.91 3.76 1.20
N ALA A 8 -3.18 3.34 1.22
CA ALA A 8 -4.09 3.57 2.34
C ALA A 8 -3.77 2.70 3.57
N VAL A 9 -3.40 1.42 3.38
CA VAL A 9 -3.11 0.48 4.46
C VAL A 9 -1.98 0.97 5.38
N PRO A 10 -0.78 1.32 4.88
CA PRO A 10 0.28 1.83 5.75
C PRO A 10 -0.11 3.16 6.40
N LEU A 11 -0.84 4.04 5.70
CA LEU A 11 -1.30 5.31 6.26
C LEU A 11 -2.24 5.09 7.46
N ILE A 12 -3.25 4.23 7.30
CA ILE A 12 -4.17 3.86 8.38
C ILE A 12 -3.40 3.19 9.53
N GLY A 13 -2.45 2.29 9.22
CA GLY A 13 -1.59 1.66 10.22
C GLY A 13 -0.83 2.68 11.07
N THR A 14 -0.23 3.69 10.46
CA THR A 14 0.48 4.75 11.18
C THR A 14 -0.44 5.61 12.04
N ILE A 15 -1.64 5.95 11.55
CA ILE A 15 -2.64 6.71 12.32
C ILE A 15 -3.06 5.93 13.56
N ILE A 16 -3.34 4.63 13.41
CA ILE A 16 -3.71 3.76 14.53
C ILE A 16 -2.58 3.70 15.56
N VAL A 17 -1.34 3.47 15.13
CA VAL A 17 -0.17 3.41 16.02
C VAL A 17 0.05 4.74 16.74
N SER A 18 -0.12 5.87 16.05
CA SER A 18 0.02 7.22 16.64
C SER A 18 -1.01 7.54 17.71
N SER A 19 -2.17 6.87 17.68
CA SER A 19 -3.26 7.08 18.63
C SER A 19 -3.09 6.30 19.94
N ILE A 20 -2.02 5.51 20.09
CA ILE A 20 -1.81 4.64 21.26
C ILE A 20 -1.03 5.37 22.36
N ASP A 21 -1.59 5.39 23.57
CA ASP A 21 -0.96 6.02 24.73
C ASP A 21 0.37 5.38 25.13
N SER A 22 1.44 6.17 25.08
CA SER A 22 2.81 5.71 25.35
C SER A 22 3.11 5.39 26.83
N TYR A 23 2.22 5.74 27.76
CA TYR A 23 2.49 5.63 29.20
C TYR A 23 2.25 4.23 29.79
N LYS A 24 1.60 3.31 29.06
CA LYS A 24 1.34 1.94 29.55
C LYS A 24 2.45 0.99 29.11
N LYS A 25 2.98 0.20 30.05
CA LYS A 25 4.05 -0.78 29.80
C LYS A 25 3.64 -1.88 28.79
N SER A 26 2.34 -2.14 28.64
CA SER A 26 1.80 -3.06 27.63
C SER A 26 1.69 -2.45 26.23
N THR A 27 1.78 -1.13 26.07
CA THR A 27 1.64 -0.42 24.79
C THR A 27 2.68 -0.87 23.76
N GLU A 28 3.91 -1.18 24.18
CA GLU A 28 4.99 -1.57 23.26
C GLU A 28 4.68 -2.85 22.47
N VAL A 29 4.00 -3.82 23.10
CA VAL A 29 3.60 -5.06 22.42
C VAL A 29 2.49 -4.77 21.42
N TYR A 30 1.51 -3.94 21.79
CA TYR A 30 0.41 -3.58 20.90
C TYR A 30 0.88 -2.78 19.69
N THR A 31 1.77 -1.78 19.86
CA THR A 31 2.30 -0.98 18.75
C THR A 31 3.04 -1.85 17.74
N LYS A 32 3.92 -2.75 18.21
CA LYS A 32 4.65 -3.69 17.35
C LYS A 32 3.71 -4.65 16.62
N THR A 33 2.71 -5.18 17.33
CA THR A 33 1.75 -6.14 16.75
C THR A 33 0.89 -5.47 15.67
N ILE A 34 0.40 -4.25 15.92
CA ILE A 34 -0.39 -3.49 14.95
C ILE A 34 0.45 -3.12 13.73
N ALA A 35 1.69 -2.65 13.93
CA ALA A 35 2.60 -2.35 12.83
C ALA A 35 2.90 -3.58 11.97
N LEU A 36 3.16 -4.73 12.60
CA LEU A 36 3.39 -6.01 11.91
C LEU A 36 2.16 -6.45 11.12
N ILE A 37 0.95 -6.36 11.70
CA ILE A 37 -0.29 -6.74 11.01
C ILE A 37 -0.51 -5.82 9.80
N ALA A 38 -0.31 -4.52 9.94
CA ALA A 38 -0.47 -3.58 8.83
C ALA A 38 0.51 -3.87 7.68
N SER A 39 1.79 -4.18 7.98
CA SER A 39 2.77 -4.53 6.95
C SER A 39 2.44 -5.87 6.28
N VAL A 40 2.02 -6.89 7.04
CA VAL A 40 1.63 -8.19 6.49
C VAL A 40 0.42 -8.06 5.57
N ILE A 41 -0.58 -7.25 5.94
CA ILE A 41 -1.73 -6.98 5.06
C ILE A 41 -1.26 -6.28 3.77
N ASN A 42 -0.35 -5.32 3.86
CA ASN A 42 0.19 -4.62 2.70
C ASN A 42 0.94 -5.57 1.74
N LEU A 43 1.74 -6.49 2.30
CA LEU A 43 2.43 -7.54 1.56
C LEU A 43 1.46 -8.52 0.88
N ILE A 44 0.37 -8.92 1.54
CA ILE A 44 -0.64 -9.79 0.91
C ILE A 44 -1.27 -9.10 -0.30
N ILE A 45 -1.58 -7.80 -0.19
CA ILE A 45 -2.18 -7.03 -1.29
C ILE A 45 -1.20 -6.93 -2.47
N SER A 46 0.08 -6.67 -2.23
CA SER A 46 1.09 -6.60 -3.30
C SER A 46 1.28 -7.95 -4.00
N LEU A 47 1.24 -9.05 -3.25
CA LEU A 47 1.36 -10.41 -3.78
C LEU A 47 0.16 -10.80 -4.64
N VAL A 48 -1.06 -10.40 -4.25
CA VAL A 48 -2.27 -10.55 -5.08
C VAL A 48 -2.14 -9.75 -6.38
N MET A 49 -1.65 -8.51 -6.34
CA MET A 49 -1.42 -7.74 -7.56
C MET A 49 -0.38 -8.41 -8.48
N PHE A 50 0.69 -8.96 -7.91
CA PHE A 50 1.71 -9.68 -8.68
C PHE A 50 1.12 -10.90 -9.41
N ILE A 51 0.28 -11.68 -8.75
CA ILE A 51 -0.38 -12.85 -9.36
C ILE A 51 -1.33 -12.43 -10.50
N LEU A 52 -2.03 -11.31 -10.33
CA LEU A 52 -2.98 -10.80 -11.32
C LEU A 52 -2.31 -10.03 -12.47
N PHE A 53 -1.01 -9.75 -12.38
CA PHE A 53 -0.28 -8.98 -13.39
C PHE A 53 -0.03 -9.79 -14.66
N ASN A 54 -0.37 -9.23 -15.83
CA ASN A 54 -0.16 -9.87 -17.11
C ASN A 54 1.12 -9.37 -17.80
N ASN A 55 2.17 -10.20 -17.80
CA ASN A 55 3.45 -9.88 -18.45
C ASN A 55 3.41 -9.87 -20.00
N SER A 56 2.32 -10.33 -20.63
CA SER A 56 2.21 -10.40 -22.10
C SER A 56 1.85 -9.06 -22.75
N THR A 57 1.51 -8.04 -21.96
CA THR A 57 1.13 -6.71 -22.44
C THR A 57 2.13 -5.67 -22.01
N ASN A 58 2.49 -4.75 -22.90
CA ASN A 58 3.41 -3.65 -22.61
C ASN A 58 2.71 -2.38 -22.08
N GLN A 59 1.43 -2.50 -21.70
CA GLN A 59 0.62 -1.39 -21.20
C GLN A 59 0.69 -1.32 -19.67
N PHE A 60 0.50 -0.12 -19.11
CA PHE A 60 0.32 0.04 -17.67
C PHE A 60 -0.95 -0.69 -17.20
N GLN A 61 -0.84 -1.41 -16.10
CA GLN A 61 -1.93 -2.12 -15.45
C GLN A 61 -2.29 -1.45 -14.13
N PHE A 62 -3.48 -1.79 -13.61
CA PHE A 62 -4.02 -1.21 -12.37
C PHE A 62 -4.12 0.33 -12.37
N VAL A 63 -4.34 0.91 -13.56
CA VAL A 63 -4.35 2.36 -13.77
C VAL A 63 -5.47 3.02 -12.97
N GLN A 64 -5.14 4.10 -12.27
CA GLN A 64 -6.04 4.96 -11.51
C GLN A 64 -5.75 6.40 -11.88
N GLU A 65 -6.77 7.07 -12.37
CA GLU A 65 -6.70 8.43 -12.87
C GLU A 65 -7.54 9.32 -11.97
N HIS A 66 -6.96 10.42 -11.51
CA HIS A 66 -7.67 11.40 -10.68
C HIS A 66 -7.77 12.73 -11.43
N TYR A 67 -8.84 12.86 -12.22
CA TYR A 67 -9.08 13.95 -13.18
C TYR A 67 -9.65 15.25 -12.58
N ASN A 68 -9.62 15.43 -11.26
CA ASN A 68 -10.34 16.52 -10.60
C ASN A 68 -9.46 17.48 -9.80
N VAL A 69 -8.15 17.39 -9.96
CA VAL A 69 -7.22 18.40 -9.42
C VAL A 69 -7.08 19.49 -10.48
N GLN A 70 -7.79 20.61 -10.31
CA GLN A 70 -7.91 21.71 -11.29
C GLN A 70 -6.58 22.24 -11.86
N LEU A 71 -5.44 21.96 -11.23
CA LEU A 71 -4.10 22.35 -11.69
C LEU A 71 -3.29 21.22 -12.36
N PHE A 72 -3.55 19.94 -12.07
CA PHE A 72 -2.74 18.83 -12.58
C PHE A 72 -3.48 17.49 -12.45
N ASP A 73 -3.27 16.57 -13.39
CA ASP A 73 -3.82 15.22 -13.31
C ASP A 73 -2.80 14.26 -12.67
N ILE A 74 -3.27 13.42 -11.74
CA ILE A 74 -2.46 12.35 -11.14
C ILE A 74 -2.83 11.02 -11.81
N TYR A 75 -1.84 10.38 -12.41
CA TYR A 75 -1.93 9.04 -12.97
C TYR A 75 -1.10 8.06 -12.13
N LEU A 76 -1.76 7.02 -11.66
CA LEU A 76 -1.16 5.92 -10.93
C LEU A 76 -1.29 4.66 -11.77
N GLY A 77 -0.21 3.92 -11.99
CA GLY A 77 -0.23 2.70 -12.77
C GLY A 77 1.03 1.88 -12.52
N VAL A 78 1.00 0.61 -12.91
CA VAL A 78 2.11 -0.33 -12.72
C VAL A 78 2.50 -0.94 -14.07
N ASP A 79 3.79 -0.83 -14.40
CA ASP A 79 4.47 -1.48 -15.52
C ASP A 79 5.26 -2.72 -15.07
N GLY A 80 5.84 -3.46 -16.01
CA GLY A 80 6.53 -4.72 -15.72
C GLY A 80 7.70 -4.61 -14.73
N ILE A 81 8.34 -3.44 -14.60
CA ILE A 81 9.44 -3.23 -13.66
C ILE A 81 8.88 -2.82 -12.28
N SER A 82 7.91 -1.91 -12.26
CA SER A 82 7.35 -1.38 -11.01
C SER A 82 6.59 -2.43 -10.20
N VAL A 83 6.04 -3.51 -10.79
CA VAL A 83 5.46 -4.60 -9.99
C VAL A 83 6.49 -5.19 -9.02
N TYR A 84 7.72 -5.40 -9.48
CA TYR A 84 8.79 -5.93 -8.63
C TYR A 84 9.19 -4.96 -7.52
N PHE A 85 9.21 -3.65 -7.81
CA PHE A 85 9.49 -2.64 -6.79
C PHE A 85 8.37 -2.52 -5.75
N VAL A 86 7.11 -2.65 -6.17
CA VAL A 86 5.98 -2.70 -5.24
C VAL A 86 6.15 -3.90 -4.30
N LEU A 87 6.43 -5.10 -4.85
CA LEU A 87 6.63 -6.30 -4.03
C LEU A 87 7.85 -6.21 -3.10
N LEU A 88 8.92 -5.54 -3.53
CA LEU A 88 10.14 -5.36 -2.72
C LEU A 88 9.93 -4.39 -1.55
N THR A 89 9.01 -3.44 -1.66
CA THR A 89 8.82 -2.36 -0.69
C THR A 89 7.70 -2.61 0.31
N THR A 90 6.74 -3.48 -0.02
CA THR A 90 5.65 -3.91 0.86
C THR A 90 6.05 -5.03 1.80
#